data_AF-A0A5D4SUJ7-F1
#
_entry.id   AF-A0A5D4SUJ7-F1
#
_cell.length_a   1.000
_cell.length_b   1.000
_cell.length_c   1.000
_cell.angle_alpha   90.00
_cell.angle_beta   90.00
_cell.angle_gamma   90.00
#
_symmetry.space_group_name_H-M   'P 1'
#
loop_
_entity.id
_entity.type
_entity.pdbx_description
1 polymer ?
#
loop_
_entity_poly.entity_id
_entity_poly.type
_entity_poly.pdbx_seq_one_letter_code
_entity_poly.pdbx_strand_id
1 'polypeptide(L)'
;MTAFDRLKKLCDEQGISVNVLEERIGLGKNTLYSWKKNTPKGSNLIKVADYLQVSTDYLLGRTDKKHIVDIETVAAHHVGEEWTEEELEEIERFKEFVRMKRKDHPQKGQ
;
A
#
# COMPACT_ATOMS: atom_id res chain seq x y z
N MET A 1 5.15 -6.16 19.93
CA MET A 1 5.53 -5.30 18.78
C MET A 1 4.64 -4.07 18.82
N THR A 2 5.23 -2.88 18.90
CA THR A 2 4.52 -1.59 18.91
C THR A 2 4.24 -1.09 17.49
N ALA A 3 3.40 -0.07 17.35
CA ALA A 3 3.19 0.61 16.07
C ALA A 3 4.50 1.21 15.52
N PHE A 4 5.39 1.69 16.41
CA PHE A 4 6.71 2.14 16.02
C PHE A 4 7.57 1.00 15.45
N ASP A 5 7.53 -0.19 16.05
CA ASP A 5 8.32 -1.33 15.57
C ASP A 5 7.89 -1.77 14.16
N ARG A 6 6.57 -1.80 13.90
CA ARG A 6 6.02 -2.11 12.56
C ARG A 6 6.36 -1.04 11.53
N LEU A 7 6.22 0.23 11.91
CA LEU A 7 6.61 1.37 11.09
C LEU A 7 8.10 1.30 10.72
N LYS A 8 8.97 1.07 11.70
CA LYS A 8 10.42 0.99 11.47
C LYS A 8 10.76 -0.14 10.51
N LYS A 9 10.15 -1.32 10.69
CA LYS A 9 10.33 -2.45 9.77
C LYS A 9 9.95 -2.07 8.32
N LEU A 10 8.83 -1.39 8.13
CA LEU A 10 8.39 -0.95 6.80
C LEU A 10 9.34 0.11 6.19
N CYS A 11 9.86 1.02 6.99
CA CYS A 11 10.90 1.96 6.54
C CYS A 11 12.18 1.22 6.09
N ASP A 12 12.61 0.24 6.88
CA ASP A 12 13.78 -0.59 6.58
C ASP A 12 13.56 -1.40 5.28
N GLU A 13 12.36 -1.97 5.06
CA GLU A 13 11.97 -2.65 3.81
C GLU A 13 12.01 -1.72 2.58
N GLN A 14 11.71 -0.43 2.74
CA GLN A 14 11.78 0.58 1.68
C GLN A 14 13.15 1.26 1.56
N GLY A 15 14.14 0.89 2.38
CA GLY A 15 15.47 1.51 2.37
C GLY A 15 15.49 2.99 2.78
N ILE A 16 14.51 3.46 3.57
CA ILE A 16 14.44 4.84 4.06
C ILE A 16 14.56 4.88 5.58
N SER A 17 15.06 6.00 6.13
CA SER A 17 15.01 6.23 7.57
C SER A 17 13.65 6.78 8.01
N VAL A 18 13.32 6.63 9.30
CA VAL A 18 12.10 7.22 9.89
C VAL A 18 12.06 8.75 9.72
N ASN A 19 13.21 9.42 9.80
CA ASN A 19 13.29 10.87 9.60
C ASN A 19 12.98 11.26 8.15
N VAL A 20 13.42 10.45 7.17
CA VAL A 20 13.08 10.66 5.75
C VAL A 20 11.59 10.46 5.53
N LEU A 21 10.98 9.46 6.17
CA LEU A 21 9.53 9.30 6.14
C LEU A 21 8.84 10.56 6.66
N GLU A 22 9.20 11.05 7.85
CA GLU A 22 8.64 12.27 8.45
C GLU A 22 8.68 13.46 7.50
N GLU A 23 9.84 13.70 6.88
CA GLU A 23 10.02 14.76 5.89
C GLU A 23 9.07 14.58 4.69
N ARG A 24 8.98 13.37 4.13
CA ARG A 24 8.12 13.07 2.96
C ARG A 24 6.63 13.23 3.24
N ILE A 25 6.18 12.97 4.47
CA ILE A 25 4.76 13.11 4.86
C ILE A 25 4.44 14.44 5.59
N GLY A 26 5.42 15.35 5.63
CA GLY A 26 5.27 16.69 6.21
C GLY A 26 5.04 16.68 7.73
N LEU A 27 5.73 15.81 8.46
CA LEU A 27 5.74 15.77 9.92
C LEU A 27 7.04 16.38 10.47
N GLY A 28 6.95 16.94 11.68
CA GLY A 28 8.12 17.43 12.38
C GLY A 28 9.09 16.30 12.73
N LYS A 29 10.39 16.62 12.76
CA LYS A 29 11.43 15.64 13.13
C LYS A 29 11.13 14.99 14.48
N ASN A 30 11.37 13.69 14.58
CA ASN A 30 11.15 12.84 15.74
C ASN A 30 9.68 12.66 16.19
N THR A 31 8.70 13.14 15.42
CA THR A 31 7.27 12.97 15.71
C THR A 31 6.90 11.49 15.87
N LEU A 32 7.37 10.64 14.98
CA LEU A 32 7.02 9.22 14.93
C LEU A 32 7.67 8.40 16.05
N TYR A 33 8.82 8.85 16.59
CA TYR A 33 9.48 8.17 17.71
C TYR A 33 8.65 8.18 19.00
N SER A 34 7.71 9.12 19.13
CA SER A 34 6.77 9.16 20.26
C SER A 34 5.86 7.91 20.32
N TRP A 35 5.67 7.21 19.19
CA TRP A 35 4.82 6.02 19.10
C TRP A 35 5.39 4.80 19.82
N LYS A 36 6.65 4.88 20.29
CA LYS A 36 7.23 3.87 21.21
C LYS A 36 6.51 3.81 22.55
N LYS A 37 5.90 4.92 22.97
CA LYS A 37 5.28 5.08 24.30
C LYS A 37 3.82 5.54 24.24
N ASN A 38 3.42 6.18 23.14
CA ASN A 38 2.10 6.81 23.01
C ASN A 38 1.31 6.24 21.84
N THR A 39 -0.01 6.32 21.93
CA THR A 39 -0.90 5.97 20.81
C THR A 39 -0.80 7.01 19.69
N PRO A 40 -0.62 6.59 18.42
CA PRO A 40 -0.62 7.48 17.27
C PRO A 40 -1.89 8.33 17.19
N LYS A 41 -1.75 9.61 16.84
CA LYS A 41 -2.92 10.41 16.41
C LYS A 41 -3.43 9.85 15.08
N GLY A 42 -4.75 9.74 14.94
CA GLY A 42 -5.38 9.20 13.73
C GLY A 42 -4.89 9.85 12.44
N SER A 43 -4.72 11.18 12.43
CA SER A 43 -4.20 11.92 11.28
C SER A 43 -2.79 11.47 10.85
N ASN A 44 -1.89 11.24 11.81
CA ASN A 44 -0.52 10.84 11.51
C ASN A 44 -0.47 9.35 11.16
N LEU A 45 -1.31 8.54 11.79
CA LEU A 45 -1.47 7.12 11.48
C LEU A 45 -1.91 6.92 10.02
N ILE A 46 -2.90 7.68 9.56
CA ILE A 46 -3.39 7.64 8.17
C ILE A 46 -2.28 8.04 7.21
N LYS A 47 -1.59 9.17 7.44
CA LYS A 47 -0.48 9.60 6.56
C LYS A 47 0.62 8.55 6.41
N VAL A 48 0.99 7.90 7.51
CA VAL A 48 1.99 6.83 7.50
C VAL A 48 1.47 5.60 6.75
N ALA A 49 0.22 5.20 7.01
CA ALA A 49 -0.43 4.08 6.35
C ALA A 49 -0.48 4.26 4.82
N ASP A 50 -0.91 5.44 4.37
CA ASP A 50 -1.01 5.79 2.95
C ASP A 50 0.36 5.77 2.27
N TYR A 51 1.37 6.40 2.90
CA TYR A 51 2.71 6.47 2.34
C TYR A 51 3.36 5.08 2.25
N LEU A 52 3.24 4.26 3.30
CA LEU A 52 3.80 2.91 3.34
C LEU A 52 2.90 1.87 2.65
N GLN A 53 1.76 2.32 2.09
CA GLN A 53 0.74 1.52 1.42
C GLN A 53 0.22 0.35 2.27
N VAL A 54 0.08 0.53 3.57
CA VAL A 54 -0.46 -0.50 4.48
C VAL A 54 -1.75 -0.02 5.13
N SER A 55 -2.48 -0.93 5.78
CA SER A 55 -3.64 -0.56 6.59
C SER A 55 -3.24 0.03 7.95
N THR A 56 -4.09 0.87 8.51
CA THR A 56 -3.93 1.36 9.89
C THR A 56 -4.04 0.23 10.90
N ASP A 57 -4.87 -0.78 10.63
CA ASP A 57 -5.00 -1.99 11.45
C ASP A 57 -3.69 -2.80 11.48
N TYR A 58 -2.97 -2.87 10.36
CA TYR A 58 -1.63 -3.44 10.34
C TYR A 58 -0.67 -2.62 11.20
N LEU A 59 -0.62 -1.28 11.04
CA LEU A 59 0.27 -0.46 11.85
C LEU A 59 -0.02 -0.58 13.35
N LEU A 60 -1.29 -0.68 13.73
CA LEU A 60 -1.71 -0.78 15.13
C LEU A 60 -1.62 -2.20 15.72
N GLY A 61 -1.26 -3.20 14.92
CA GLY A 61 -1.13 -4.57 15.43
C GLY A 61 -2.43 -5.37 15.51
N ARG A 62 -3.51 -4.91 14.87
CA ARG A 62 -4.83 -5.58 14.87
C ARG A 62 -4.91 -6.73 13.87
N THR A 63 -4.03 -6.75 12.87
CA THR A 63 -3.90 -7.80 11.85
C THR A 63 -2.46 -7.93 11.41
N ASP A 64 -2.04 -9.10 10.92
CA ASP A 64 -0.74 -9.29 10.27
C ASP A 64 -0.81 -9.10 8.74
N LYS A 65 -2.02 -8.96 8.18
CA LYS A 65 -2.20 -8.59 6.77
C LYS A 65 -1.84 -7.12 6.57
N LYS A 66 -0.86 -6.84 5.71
CA LYS A 66 -0.45 -5.46 5.37
C LYS A 66 -1.59 -4.65 4.75
N HIS A 67 -2.44 -5.30 3.94
CA HIS A 67 -3.55 -4.65 3.25
C HIS A 67 -4.89 -5.23 3.72
N ILE A 68 -5.97 -4.43 3.63
CA ILE A 68 -7.34 -4.87 3.96
C ILE A 68 -7.87 -5.82 2.87
N VAL A 69 -7.49 -5.56 1.63
CA VAL A 69 -7.87 -6.35 0.46
C VAL A 69 -6.63 -7.10 -0.02
N ASP A 70 -6.77 -8.41 -0.18
CA ASP A 70 -5.75 -9.22 -0.85
C ASP A 70 -5.87 -8.93 -2.36
N ILE A 71 -4.91 -8.17 -2.91
CA ILE A 71 -4.84 -7.95 -4.35
C ILE A 71 -4.18 -9.18 -4.96
N GLU A 72 -4.97 -10.05 -5.57
CA GLU A 72 -4.43 -11.13 -6.41
C GLU A 72 -3.93 -10.51 -7.73
N THR A 73 -2.63 -10.26 -7.78
CA THR A 73 -1.98 -9.82 -9.01
C THR A 73 -1.86 -10.98 -9.98
N VAL A 74 -2.70 -11.00 -11.01
CA VAL A 74 -2.50 -11.85 -12.19
C VAL A 74 -1.48 -11.15 -13.09
N ALA A 75 -0.19 -11.34 -12.80
CA ALA A 75 0.90 -10.80 -13.61
C ALA A 75 1.22 -11.75 -14.76
N ALA A 76 1.20 -11.26 -16.00
CA ALA A 76 1.66 -11.99 -17.19
C ALA A 76 3.21 -11.95 -17.29
N HIS A 77 3.93 -12.35 -16.24
CA HIS A 77 5.38 -12.56 -16.32
C HIS A 77 5.63 -13.93 -16.93
N HIS A 78 5.70 -14.00 -18.26
CA HIS A 78 6.24 -15.17 -18.94
C HIS A 78 7.77 -15.05 -18.92
N VAL A 79 8.43 -15.90 -18.14
CA VAL A 79 9.89 -16.01 -18.20
C VAL A 79 10.25 -16.57 -19.57
N GLY A 80 10.74 -15.71 -20.48
CA GLY A 80 11.29 -16.11 -21.78
C GLY A 80 10.48 -15.78 -23.03
N GLU A 81 9.31 -15.16 -22.90
CA GLU A 81 8.54 -14.62 -24.05
C GLU A 81 8.39 -13.11 -23.87
N GLU A 82 8.97 -12.34 -24.79
CA GLU A 82 8.67 -10.92 -24.89
C GLU A 82 7.33 -10.75 -25.60
N TRP A 83 6.46 -9.92 -25.04
CA TRP A 83 5.20 -9.53 -25.66
C TRP A 83 5.47 -8.46 -26.72
N THR A 84 4.84 -8.60 -27.88
CA THR A 84 4.83 -7.55 -28.89
C THR A 84 4.02 -6.33 -28.42
N GLU A 85 4.27 -5.16 -29.03
CA GLU A 85 3.51 -3.95 -28.72
C GLU A 85 2.02 -4.17 -28.99
N GLU A 86 1.67 -4.86 -30.09
CA GLU A 86 0.29 -5.16 -30.46
C GLU A 86 -0.43 -6.03 -29.42
N GLU A 87 0.26 -7.03 -28.86
CA GLU A 87 -0.28 -7.89 -27.80
C GLU A 87 -0.48 -7.11 -26.49
N LEU A 88 0.45 -6.23 -26.12
CA LEU A 88 0.31 -5.36 -24.95
C LEU A 88 -0.87 -4.40 -25.11
N GLU A 89 -1.04 -3.82 -26.30
CA GLU A 89 -2.20 -2.98 -26.61
C GLU A 89 -3.51 -3.77 -26.50
N GLU A 90 -3.54 -5.03 -26.93
CA GLU A 90 -4.73 -5.88 -26.83
C GLU A 90 -5.10 -6.17 -25.38
N ILE A 91 -4.12 -6.46 -24.53
CA ILE A 91 -4.31 -6.65 -23.10
C ILE A 91 -4.88 -5.37 -22.47
N GLU A 92 -4.35 -4.19 -22.82
CA GLU A 92 -4.86 -2.92 -22.29
C GLU A 92 -6.28 -2.62 -22.77
N ARG A 93 -6.61 -2.91 -24.04
CA ARG A 93 -7.99 -2.83 -24.56
C ARG A 93 -8.94 -3.75 -23.79
N PHE A 94 -8.52 -4.99 -23.51
CA PHE A 94 -9.33 -5.95 -22.75
C PHE A 94 -9.58 -5.46 -21.32
N LYS A 95 -8.54 -4.92 -20.66
CA LYS A 95 -8.66 -4.33 -19.32
C LYS A 95 -9.65 -3.17 -19.29
N GLU A 96 -9.65 -2.29 -20.28
CA GLU A 96 -10.65 -1.20 -20.41
C GLU A 96 -12.07 -1.75 -20.64
N PHE A 97 -12.22 -2.77 -21.48
CA PHE A 97 -13.51 -3.44 -21.67
C PHE A 97 -14.07 -4.05 -20.37
N VAL A 98 -13.23 -4.71 -19.58
CA VAL A 98 -13.61 -5.25 -18.27
C VAL A 98 -14.03 -4.13 -17.31
N ARG A 99 -13.30 -3.00 -17.31
CA ARG A 99 -13.67 -1.80 -16.51
C ARG A 99 -15.02 -1.23 -16.92
N MET A 100 -15.31 -1.19 -18.22
CA MET A 100 -16.59 -0.69 -18.74
C MET A 100 -17.76 -1.58 -18.29
N LYS A 101 -17.64 -2.91 -18.43
CA LYS A 101 -18.66 -3.87 -17.98
C LYS A 101 -19.02 -3.72 -16.50
N ARG A 102 -18.05 -3.39 -15.64
CA ARG A 102 -18.28 -3.15 -14.21
C ARG A 102 -19.05 -1.85 -13.95
N LYS A 103 -18.94 -0.83 -14.80
CA LYS A 103 -19.70 0.42 -14.67
C LYS A 103 -21.17 0.23 -15.06
N ASP A 104 -21.44 -0.59 -16.07
CA ASP A 104 -22.81 -0.88 -16.53
C ASP A 104 -23.55 -1.86 -15.61
N HIS A 105 -22.82 -2.72 -14.90
CA HIS A 105 -23.35 -3.61 -13.87
C HIS A 105 -22.52 -3.49 -12.58
N PRO A 106 -22.78 -2.46 -11.75
CA PRO A 106 -22.10 -2.33 -10.47
C PRO A 106 -22.38 -3.58 -9.65
N GLN A 107 -21.32 -4.34 -9.33
CA GLN A 107 -21.44 -5.44 -8.39
C GLN A 107 -22.02 -4.90 -7.09
N LYS A 108 -23.20 -5.38 -6.69
CA LYS A 108 -23.74 -5.12 -5.35
C LYS A 108 -22.70 -5.64 -4.36
N GLY A 109 -22.13 -4.73 -3.57
CA GLY A 109 -21.02 -5.02 -2.67
C GLY A 109 -21.32 -6.20 -1.75
N GLN A 110 -20.33 -7.07 -1.60
CA GLN A 110 -20.18 -7.91 -0.41
C GLN A 110 -19.70 -7.05 0.76
#